data_AF-A0A8J2FN56-F1
#
_entry.id   AF-A0A8J2FN56-F1
#
_cell.length_a   1.000
_cell.length_b   1.000
_cell.length_c   1.000
_cell.angle_alpha   90.00
_cell.angle_beta   90.00
_cell.angle_gamma   90.00
#
_symmetry.space_group_name_H-M   'P 1'
#
loop_
_entity.id
_entity.type
_entity.pdbx_description
1 polymer ?
#
loop_
_entity_poly.entity_id
_entity_poly.type
_entity_poly.pdbx_seq_one_letter_code
_entity_poly.pdbx_strand_id
1 'polypeptide(L)'
;MKITASPAGARAPVRRVSFRRLLGIVLLLGTSAGVAIWRWSRVPSELPDPRRSERLARLEALQKKEKELLGSYGWVDRSKGIVRVPLDRAMELELQELSRKPVRPSGEVVPTIRALESSSGTR
;
A
#
# COMPACT_ATOMS: atom_id res chain seq x y z
N MET A 1 60.27 -62.90 -12.77
CA MET A 1 59.72 -62.57 -11.43
C MET A 1 60.51 -61.42 -10.83
N LYS A 2 59.89 -60.24 -10.66
CA LYS A 2 60.16 -59.20 -9.64
C LYS A 2 59.09 -58.10 -9.84
N ILE A 3 58.28 -57.89 -8.81
CA ILE A 3 57.17 -56.92 -8.73
C ILE A 3 57.71 -55.63 -8.07
N THR A 4 56.93 -54.53 -8.11
CA THR A 4 57.08 -53.20 -7.44
C THR A 4 57.78 -52.12 -8.30
N ALA A 5 57.30 -50.88 -8.45
CA ALA A 5 56.23 -50.09 -7.82
C ALA A 5 55.65 -49.06 -8.82
N SER A 6 54.37 -48.69 -8.66
CA SER A 6 53.69 -47.63 -9.43
C SER A 6 53.73 -46.31 -8.66
N PRO A 7 54.33 -45.23 -9.17
CA PRO A 7 54.29 -43.93 -8.51
C PRO A 7 53.01 -43.17 -8.90
N ALA A 8 52.11 -43.13 -7.93
CA ALA A 8 51.16 -42.08 -7.59
C ALA A 8 51.20 -40.77 -8.42
N GLY A 9 50.04 -40.45 -9.00
CA GLY A 9 49.39 -39.15 -8.85
C GLY A 9 50.09 -37.92 -9.42
N ALA A 10 50.04 -37.74 -10.74
CA ALA A 10 50.31 -36.44 -11.37
C ALA A 10 49.19 -35.43 -10.98
N ARG A 11 49.44 -34.62 -9.95
CA ARG A 11 48.58 -33.48 -9.59
C ARG A 11 48.74 -32.39 -10.64
N ALA A 12 47.62 -31.96 -11.24
CA ALA A 12 47.58 -30.89 -12.23
C ALA A 12 48.22 -29.58 -11.70
N PRO A 13 48.92 -28.80 -12.55
CA PRO A 13 49.53 -27.56 -12.12
C PRO A 13 48.45 -26.51 -11.82
N VAL A 14 48.32 -26.16 -10.54
CA VAL A 14 47.44 -25.07 -10.09
C VAL A 14 48.02 -23.76 -10.63
N ARG A 15 47.34 -23.17 -11.61
CA ARG A 15 47.79 -21.97 -12.32
C ARG A 15 47.78 -20.78 -11.35
N ARG A 16 48.95 -20.48 -10.75
CA ARG A 16 49.13 -19.35 -9.83
C ARG A 16 48.79 -18.06 -10.56
N VAL A 17 47.65 -17.46 -10.21
CA VAL A 17 47.26 -16.16 -10.76
C VAL A 17 48.25 -15.13 -10.22
N SER A 18 48.98 -14.47 -11.11
CA SER A 18 49.99 -13.48 -10.75
C SER A 18 49.35 -12.39 -9.88
N PHE A 19 49.93 -12.10 -8.72
CA PHE A 19 49.43 -11.09 -7.78
C PHE A 19 49.11 -9.74 -8.44
N ARG A 20 49.89 -9.38 -9.47
CA ARG A 20 49.69 -8.18 -10.30
C ARG A 20 48.36 -8.15 -11.08
N ARG A 21 47.81 -9.30 -11.45
CA ARG A 21 46.49 -9.41 -12.12
C ARG A 21 45.34 -9.30 -11.13
N LEU A 22 45.48 -9.87 -9.95
CA LEU A 22 44.48 -9.72 -8.88
C LEU A 22 44.39 -8.26 -8.41
N LEU A 23 45.53 -7.58 -8.28
CA LEU A 23 45.58 -6.17 -7.92
C LEU A 23 44.85 -5.29 -8.95
N GLY A 24 45.03 -5.57 -10.25
CA GLY A 24 44.32 -4.85 -11.31
C GLY A 24 42.81 -5.06 -11.30
N ILE A 25 42.34 -6.28 -11.03
CA ILE A 25 40.89 -6.60 -10.97
C ILE A 25 40.24 -5.92 -9.76
N VAL A 26 40.91 -5.89 -8.61
CA VAL A 26 40.38 -5.22 -7.40
C VAL A 26 40.27 -3.71 -7.61
N LEU A 27 41.25 -3.08 -8.26
CA LEU A 27 41.15 -1.66 -8.64
C LEU A 27 40.01 -1.39 -9.63
N LEU A 28 39.80 -2.28 -10.60
CA LEU A 28 38.72 -2.14 -11.59
C LEU A 28 37.34 -2.31 -10.93
N LEU A 29 37.19 -3.29 -10.04
CA LEU A 29 35.96 -3.51 -9.29
C LEU A 29 35.69 -2.36 -8.31
N GLY A 30 36.71 -1.89 -7.59
CA GLY A 30 36.59 -0.78 -6.65
C GLY A 30 36.21 0.54 -7.31
N THR A 31 36.80 0.85 -8.47
CA THR A 31 36.42 2.05 -9.25
C THR A 31 35.01 1.93 -9.84
N SER A 32 34.63 0.76 -10.38
CA SER A 32 33.26 0.56 -10.89
C SER A 32 32.22 0.60 -9.76
N ALA A 33 32.53 0.03 -8.60
CA ALA A 33 31.67 0.07 -7.42
C ALA A 33 31.57 1.50 -6.87
N GLY A 34 32.67 2.24 -6.82
CA GLY A 34 32.68 3.65 -6.44
C GLY A 34 31.83 4.51 -7.39
N VAL A 35 31.93 4.30 -8.70
CA VAL A 35 31.10 4.98 -9.70
C VAL A 35 29.63 4.55 -9.62
N ALA A 36 29.35 3.26 -9.37
CA ALA A 36 27.99 2.76 -9.18
C ALA A 36 27.34 3.34 -7.92
N ILE A 37 28.08 3.39 -6.80
CA ILE A 37 27.63 4.02 -5.55
C ILE A 37 27.43 5.52 -5.74
N TRP A 38 28.33 6.21 -6.45
CA TRP A 38 28.19 7.63 -6.78
C TRP A 38 27.01 7.88 -7.74
N ARG A 39 26.70 6.94 -8.63
CA ARG A 39 25.56 7.04 -9.56
C ARG A 39 24.24 6.70 -8.87
N TRP A 40 24.23 5.75 -7.94
CA TRP A 40 23.06 5.37 -7.14
C TRP A 40 22.76 6.37 -6.03
N SER A 41 23.77 7.05 -5.47
CA SER A 41 23.56 8.14 -4.50
C SER A 41 23.00 9.42 -5.15
N ARG A 42 23.02 9.50 -6.48
CA ARG A 42 22.43 10.60 -7.26
C ARG A 42 20.95 10.38 -7.60
N VAL A 43 20.33 9.27 -7.20
CA VAL A 43 18.89 9.07 -7.38
C VAL A 43 18.18 9.97 -6.35
N PRO A 44 17.50 11.06 -6.77
CA PRO A 44 16.76 11.90 -5.84
C PRO A 44 15.64 11.03 -5.27
N SER A 45 15.67 10.78 -3.97
CA SER A 45 14.56 10.18 -3.23
C SER A 45 13.37 11.11 -3.38
N GLU A 46 12.44 10.74 -4.27
CA GLU A 46 11.25 11.50 -4.66
C GLU A 46 11.56 12.94 -5.09
N LEU A 47 11.67 13.17 -6.40
CA LEU A 47 11.49 14.52 -6.92
C LEU A 47 10.18 15.08 -6.34
N PRO A 48 10.19 16.21 -5.61
CA PRO A 48 8.96 16.83 -5.16
C PRO A 48 8.16 17.14 -6.41
N ASP A 49 7.12 16.35 -6.70
CA ASP A 49 6.20 16.66 -7.79
C ASP A 49 5.34 17.81 -7.27
N PRO A 50 5.58 19.06 -7.69
CA PRO A 50 4.85 20.22 -7.16
C PRO A 50 3.34 20.07 -7.39
N ARG A 51 2.93 19.30 -8.41
CA ARG A 51 1.52 19.00 -8.68
C ARG A 51 0.94 17.98 -7.72
N ARG A 52 1.76 17.10 -7.12
CA ARG A 52 1.30 16.18 -6.07
C ARG A 52 1.09 16.93 -4.77
N SER A 53 2.03 17.78 -4.35
CA SER A 53 1.89 18.57 -3.13
C SER A 53 0.71 19.56 -3.22
N GLU A 54 0.53 20.23 -4.35
CA GLU A 54 -0.61 21.13 -4.56
C GLU A 54 -1.96 20.39 -4.48
N ARG A 55 -2.07 19.20 -5.08
CA ARG A 55 -3.26 18.35 -4.98
C ARG A 55 -3.55 17.96 -3.54
N LEU A 56 -2.55 17.53 -2.78
CA LEU A 56 -2.70 17.17 -1.37
C LEU A 56 -3.15 18.37 -0.53
N ALA A 57 -2.53 19.53 -0.72
CA ALA A 57 -2.93 20.75 -0.02
C ALA A 57 -4.38 21.16 -0.32
N ARG A 58 -4.83 21.02 -1.58
CA ARG A 58 -6.22 21.28 -1.95
C ARG A 58 -7.18 20.27 -1.29
N LEU A 59 -6.81 19.00 -1.23
CA LEU A 59 -7.62 17.98 -0.55
C LEU A 59 -7.76 18.27 0.95
N GLU A 60 -6.65 18.60 1.63
CA GLU A 60 -6.69 18.98 3.05
C GLU A 60 -7.55 20.22 3.30
N ALA A 61 -7.46 21.23 2.44
CA ALA A 61 -8.28 22.43 2.53
C ALA A 61 -9.77 22.12 2.36
N LEU A 62 -10.14 21.22 1.45
CA LEU A 62 -11.52 20.77 1.27
C LEU A 62 -12.01 19.99 2.49
N GLN A 63 -11.24 19.00 2.95
CA GLN A 63 -11.58 18.22 4.13
C GLN A 63 -11.74 19.08 5.38
N LYS A 64 -10.89 20.11 5.56
CA LYS A 64 -11.01 21.04 6.68
C LYS A 64 -12.31 21.83 6.62
N LYS A 65 -12.65 22.37 5.44
CA LYS A 65 -13.92 23.08 5.23
C LYS A 65 -15.12 22.17 5.49
N GLU A 66 -15.09 20.94 4.98
CA GLU A 66 -16.16 19.97 5.20
C GLU A 66 -16.33 19.63 6.68
N LYS A 67 -15.23 19.35 7.39
CA LYS A 67 -15.27 19.09 8.84
C LYS A 67 -15.82 20.26 9.63
N GLU A 68 -15.41 21.49 9.30
CA GLU A 68 -15.93 22.69 9.95
C GLU A 68 -17.42 22.87 9.69
N LEU A 69 -17.88 22.64 8.46
CA LEU A 69 -19.31 22.70 8.12
C LEU A 69 -20.11 21.59 8.81
N LEU A 70 -19.61 20.34 8.85
CA LEU A 70 -20.32 19.21 9.44
C LEU A 70 -20.30 19.22 10.97
N GLY A 71 -19.27 19.80 11.60
CA GLY A 71 -19.11 19.83 13.05
C GLY A 71 -19.73 21.05 13.74
N SER A 72 -20.24 22.03 12.99
CA SER A 72 -20.74 23.29 13.55
C SER A 72 -22.17 23.61 13.15
N TYR A 73 -22.87 24.27 14.08
CA TYR A 73 -24.17 24.86 13.79
C TYR A 73 -24.03 25.99 12.76
N GLY A 74 -25.04 26.13 11.92
CA GLY A 74 -25.06 27.19 10.91
C GLY A 74 -26.47 27.46 10.42
N TRP A 75 -26.66 28.58 9.73
CA TRP A 75 -27.90 28.86 9.03
C TRP A 75 -27.80 28.34 7.60
N VAL A 76 -28.80 27.57 7.16
CA VAL A 76 -28.94 27.17 5.75
C VAL A 76 -29.79 28.20 5.02
N ASP A 77 -30.93 28.57 5.61
CA ASP A 77 -31.81 29.62 5.10
C ASP A 77 -32.43 30.37 6.28
N ARG A 78 -31.93 31.59 6.53
CA ARG A 78 -32.41 32.44 7.64
C ARG A 78 -33.85 32.91 7.43
N SER A 79 -34.27 33.12 6.18
CA SER A 79 -35.61 33.62 5.87
C SER A 79 -36.68 32.58 6.18
N LYS A 80 -36.34 31.29 6.03
CA LYS A 80 -37.22 30.16 6.30
C LYS A 80 -37.01 29.53 7.69
N GLY A 81 -36.08 30.06 8.49
CA GLY A 81 -35.78 29.51 9.80
C GLY A 81 -35.04 28.16 9.76
N ILE A 82 -34.39 27.80 8.64
CA ILE A 82 -33.73 26.49 8.48
C ILE A 82 -32.27 26.58 8.97
N VAL A 83 -31.98 25.81 10.01
CA VAL A 83 -30.64 25.67 10.60
C VAL A 83 -30.02 24.31 10.26
N ARG A 84 -28.69 24.32 10.08
CA ARG A 84 -27.84 23.13 10.07
C ARG A 84 -27.49 22.75 11.50
N VAL A 85 -27.64 21.47 11.81
CA VAL A 85 -27.19 20.83 13.05
C VAL A 85 -25.89 20.07 12.77
N PRO A 86 -24.92 20.01 13.70
CA PRO A 86 -23.74 19.17 13.58
C PRO A 86 -24.11 17.71 13.33
N LEU A 87 -23.28 17.03 12.55
CA LEU A 87 -23.52 15.65 12.12
C LEU A 87 -23.66 14.70 13.32
N ASP A 88 -22.82 14.84 14.34
CA ASP A 88 -22.89 14.02 15.55
C ASP A 88 -24.25 14.12 16.23
N ARG A 89 -24.78 15.35 16.34
CA ARG A 89 -26.08 15.57 16.93
C ARG A 89 -27.22 15.09 16.02
N ALA A 90 -27.08 15.25 14.71
CA ALA A 90 -28.04 14.71 13.75
C ALA A 90 -28.13 13.18 13.85
N MET A 91 -26.99 12.48 14.00
CA MET A 91 -26.97 11.03 14.23
C MET A 91 -27.69 10.65 15.52
N GLU A 92 -27.41 11.32 16.64
CA GLU A 92 -28.10 11.05 17.92
C GLU A 92 -29.61 11.22 17.82
N LEU A 93 -30.07 12.29 17.17
CA LEU A 93 -31.48 12.57 16.97
C LEU A 93 -32.14 11.50 16.08
N GLU A 94 -31.48 11.12 14.99
CA GLU A 94 -31.99 10.09 14.08
C GLU A 94 -32.06 8.72 14.76
N LEU A 95 -31.04 8.35 15.54
CA LEU A 95 -31.05 7.11 16.32
C LEU A 95 -32.22 7.09 17.31
N GLN A 96 -32.48 8.21 17.98
CA GLN A 96 -33.63 8.34 18.88
C GLN A 96 -34.96 8.17 18.13
N GLU A 97 -35.14 8.82 16.98
CA GLU A 97 -36.35 8.71 16.16
C GLU A 97 -36.54 7.30 15.60
N LEU A 98 -35.47 6.67 15.10
CA LEU A 98 -35.51 5.29 14.61
C LEU A 98 -35.87 4.29 15.72
N SER A 99 -35.36 4.48 16.94
CA SER A 99 -35.72 3.61 18.07
C SER A 99 -37.20 3.66 18.45
N ARG A 100 -37.87 4.79 18.17
CA ARG A 100 -39.31 5.00 18.42
C ARG A 100 -40.17 4.46 17.29
N LYS A 101 -39.60 4.30 16.09
CA LYS A 101 -40.33 3.85 14.91
C LYS A 101 -40.42 2.32 14.90
N PRO A 102 -41.61 1.71 14.77
CA PRO A 102 -41.72 0.26 14.70
C PRO A 102 -41.02 -0.24 13.44
N VAL A 103 -40.16 -1.26 13.61
CA VAL A 103 -39.51 -1.96 12.50
C VAL A 103 -40.61 -2.64 11.68
N ARG A 104 -40.96 -2.04 10.54
CA ARG A 104 -41.79 -2.73 9.55
C ARG A 104 -40.90 -3.71 8.81
N PRO A 105 -41.34 -4.96 8.58
CA PRO A 105 -40.63 -5.85 7.69
C PRO A 105 -40.53 -5.16 6.33
N SER A 106 -39.31 -4.98 5.83
CA SER A 106 -39.08 -4.62 4.43
C SER A 106 -39.72 -5.74 3.61
N GLY A 107 -40.89 -5.45 3.03
CA GLY A 107 -41.69 -6.41 2.29
C GLY A 107 -41.03 -6.77 0.97
N GLU A 108 -39.95 -7.55 1.04
CA GLU A 108 -39.41 -8.42 0.00
C GLU A 108 -38.13 -9.06 0.56
N VAL A 109 -38.28 -10.14 1.33
CA VAL A 109 -37.23 -11.16 1.36
C VAL A 109 -37.35 -11.89 0.04
N VAL A 110 -36.61 -11.46 -0.98
CA VAL A 110 -36.54 -12.15 -2.28
C VAL A 110 -36.20 -13.63 -2.00
N PRO A 111 -37.15 -14.58 -2.21
CA PRO A 111 -36.96 -15.96 -1.76
C PRO A 111 -36.03 -16.76 -2.67
N THR A 112 -35.40 -16.13 -3.67
CA THR A 112 -34.65 -16.80 -4.74
C THR A 112 -33.48 -17.63 -4.24
N ILE A 113 -32.82 -17.26 -3.13
CA ILE A 113 -31.63 -18.02 -2.67
C ILE A 113 -32.04 -19.29 -1.90
N ARG A 114 -33.13 -19.28 -1.13
CA ARG A 114 -33.56 -20.45 -0.33
C ARG A 114 -34.24 -21.53 -1.17
N ALA A 115 -34.86 -21.16 -2.29
CA ALA A 115 -35.54 -22.11 -3.19
C ALA A 115 -34.57 -22.95 -4.06
N LEU A 116 -33.36 -22.45 -4.33
CA LEU A 116 -32.36 -23.17 -5.13
C LEU A 116 -31.66 -24.27 -4.33
N GLU A 117 -31.55 -24.11 -3.01
CA GLU A 117 -30.88 -25.07 -2.13
C GLU A 117 -31.75 -26.29 -1.79
N SER A 118 -33.08 -26.14 -1.77
CA SER A 118 -33.99 -27.28 -1.57
C SER A 118 -34.15 -28.17 -2.81
N SER A 119 -33.66 -27.75 -3.97
CA SER A 119 -33.77 -28.50 -5.24
C SER A 119 -32.54 -29.35 -5.58
N SER A 120 -31.41 -29.19 -4.89
CA SER A 120 -30.16 -29.92 -5.20
C SER A 120 -29.94 -31.19 -4.36
N GLY A 121 -30.92 -31.58 -3.55
CA GLY A 121 -30.81 -32.68 -2.58
C GLY A 121 -31.74 -33.86 -2.85
N THR A 122 -31.97 -34.23 -4.11
CA THR A 122 -32.65 -35.49 -4.46
C THR A 122 -32.14 -36.04 -5.81
N ARG A 123 -30.97 -36.68 -5.80
CA ARG A 123 -30.66 -37.79 -6.71
C ARG A 123 -29.53 -38.66 -6.20
#